data_AF-A0A919FKV2-F1
#
_entry.id   AF-A0A919FKV2-F1
#
_cell.length_a   1.000
_cell.length_b   1.000
_cell.length_c   1.000
_cell.angle_alpha   90.00
_cell.angle_beta   90.00
_cell.angle_gamma   90.00
#
_symmetry.space_group_name_H-M   'P 1'
#
loop_
_entity.id
_entity.type
_entity.pdbx_description
1 polymer ?
#
loop_
_entity_poly.entity_id
_entity_poly.type
_entity_poly.pdbx_seq_one_letter_code
_entity_poly.pdbx_strand_id
1 'polypeptide(L)'
;MSLHVNANEVVAVLLADGWYEAKAGTFTVGAFAFAGATDGSSADIAGQPGFRLTTQEGSVIMGPLSSVLAVRCEAGMDQERTPLQELAYRLDGQIVTVDGAESVRFTYAGQQFEVWLGATKYGLRWLFAAAGHRESAIDYGYGEKDPVDQVARAAMSELKAGMHPGPTQAPEGSAPTS
;
A
#
# COMPACT_ATOMS: atom_id res chain seq x y z
N MET A 1 7.49 16.42 -16.87
CA MET A 1 6.21 15.96 -16.29
C MET A 1 6.35 14.47 -16.02
N SER A 2 6.34 14.04 -14.76
CA SER A 2 6.21 12.62 -14.41
C SER A 2 4.72 12.32 -14.28
N LEU A 3 4.18 11.51 -15.18
CA LEU A 3 2.81 11.04 -15.08
C LEU A 3 2.79 9.95 -13.98
N HIS A 4 2.27 10.28 -12.80
CA HIS A 4 2.10 9.32 -11.72
C HIS A 4 0.69 8.77 -11.79
N VAL A 5 0.55 7.46 -12.00
CA VAL A 5 -0.74 6.77 -11.92
C VAL A 5 -0.86 6.18 -10.52
N ASN A 6 -1.86 6.62 -9.76
CA ASN A 6 -2.18 5.99 -8.49
C ASN A 6 -3.02 4.73 -8.74
N ALA A 7 -2.54 3.57 -8.27
CA ALA A 7 -3.23 2.30 -8.45
C ALA A 7 -4.67 2.30 -7.88
N ASN A 8 -4.92 3.06 -6.81
CA ASN A 8 -6.24 3.16 -6.19
C ASN A 8 -7.25 3.94 -7.05
N GLU A 9 -6.78 4.80 -7.96
CA GLU A 9 -7.64 5.59 -8.84
C GLU A 9 -8.00 4.82 -10.12
N VAL A 10 -7.39 3.64 -10.35
CA VAL A 10 -7.64 2.82 -11.53
C VAL A 10 -9.02 2.17 -11.42
N VAL A 11 -9.91 2.56 -12.33
CA VAL A 11 -11.27 2.02 -12.45
C VAL A 11 -11.40 1.00 -13.57
N ALA A 12 -10.49 1.02 -14.55
CA ALA A 12 -10.45 -0.01 -15.59
C ALA A 12 -9.05 -0.22 -16.15
N VAL A 13 -8.79 -1.44 -16.63
CA VAL A 13 -7.52 -1.85 -17.24
C VAL A 13 -7.79 -2.36 -18.65
N LEU A 14 -7.03 -1.88 -19.63
CA LEU A 14 -7.06 -2.36 -21.00
C LEU A 14 -6.01 -3.45 -21.19
N LEU A 15 -6.48 -4.65 -21.55
CA LEU A 15 -5.66 -5.78 -21.98
C LEU A 15 -5.84 -6.01 -23.49
N ALA A 16 -5.14 -7.01 -24.03
CA ALA A 16 -5.17 -7.30 -25.47
C ALA A 16 -6.56 -7.71 -25.99
N ASP A 17 -7.41 -8.26 -25.12
CA ASP A 17 -8.76 -8.74 -25.41
C ASP A 17 -9.87 -7.74 -25.03
N GLY A 18 -9.57 -6.68 -24.28
CA GLY A 18 -10.52 -5.61 -24.00
C GLY A 18 -10.32 -4.88 -22.68
N TRP A 19 -11.33 -4.06 -22.33
CA TRP A 19 -11.38 -3.33 -21.07
C TRP A 19 -11.98 -4.19 -19.96
N TYR A 20 -11.36 -4.15 -18.79
CA TYR A 20 -11.83 -4.79 -17.57
C TYR A 20 -12.09 -3.75 -16.49
N GLU A 21 -13.36 -3.63 -16.09
CA GLU A 21 -13.75 -2.76 -14.98
C GLU A 21 -13.24 -3.35 -13.65
N ALA A 22 -12.37 -2.59 -12.98
CA ALA A 22 -11.84 -2.96 -11.68
C ALA A 22 -12.83 -2.53 -10.58
N LYS A 23 -13.01 -3.39 -9.59
CA LYS A 23 -13.59 -3.00 -8.32
C LYS A 23 -12.64 -2.00 -7.64
N ALA A 24 -13.18 -0.90 -7.12
CA ALA A 24 -12.41 0.17 -6.50
C ALA A 24 -11.41 -0.37 -5.46
N GLY A 25 -10.16 0.12 -5.50
CA GLY A 25 -9.08 -0.26 -4.59
C GLY A 25 -8.52 -1.68 -4.76
N THR A 26 -8.97 -2.44 -5.76
CA THR A 26 -8.49 -3.83 -5.96
C THR A 26 -7.36 -3.96 -6.98
N PHE A 27 -7.11 -2.91 -7.78
CA PHE A 27 -5.97 -2.85 -8.68
C PHE A 27 -4.68 -2.65 -7.88
N THR A 28 -3.74 -3.57 -8.03
CA THR A 28 -2.41 -3.50 -7.41
C THR A 28 -1.32 -3.85 -8.42
N VAL A 29 -0.15 -3.28 -8.21
CA VAL A 29 1.08 -3.60 -8.95
C VAL A 29 2.12 -4.11 -7.96
N GLY A 30 2.98 -5.03 -8.39
CA GLY A 30 4.00 -5.60 -7.51
C GLY A 30 4.82 -6.68 -8.19
N ALA A 31 5.69 -7.33 -7.43
CA ALA A 31 6.41 -8.50 -7.90
C ALA A 31 5.49 -9.73 -7.83
N PHE A 32 5.22 -10.36 -8.97
CA PHE A 32 4.45 -11.59 -9.05
C PHE A 32 5.33 -12.72 -9.59
N ALA A 33 5.18 -13.90 -8.99
CA ALA A 33 5.72 -15.14 -9.53
C ALA A 33 4.62 -15.80 -10.38
N PHE A 34 4.84 -15.88 -11.68
CA PHE A 34 3.95 -16.59 -12.59
C PHE A 34 4.49 -18.01 -12.77
N ALA A 35 3.69 -19.02 -12.39
CA ALA A 35 4.03 -20.40 -12.69
C ALA A 35 3.98 -20.60 -14.22
N GLY A 36 5.14 -20.74 -14.85
CA GLY A 36 5.23 -21.12 -16.25
C GLY A 36 4.64 -22.52 -16.44
N ALA A 37 3.78 -22.68 -17.45
CA ALA A 37 3.06 -23.91 -17.76
C ALA A 37 3.93 -25.07 -18.30
N THR A 38 5.22 -25.12 -17.98
CA THR A 38 6.13 -26.19 -18.38
C THR A 38 6.96 -26.64 -17.20
N ASP A 39 6.62 -27.87 -16.77
CA ASP A 39 7.56 -28.86 -16.26
C ASP A 39 7.99 -28.75 -14.80
N GLY A 40 7.09 -28.36 -13.89
CA GLY A 40 7.22 -28.66 -12.45
C GLY A 40 8.50 -28.19 -11.76
N SER A 41 9.32 -27.40 -12.46
CA SER A 41 10.55 -26.82 -11.98
C SER A 41 10.20 -25.41 -11.58
N SER A 42 10.06 -25.23 -10.28
CA SER A 42 10.11 -23.93 -9.61
C SER A 42 11.52 -23.33 -9.82
N ALA A 43 11.87 -23.00 -11.06
CA ALA A 43 12.93 -22.06 -11.31
C ALA A 43 12.38 -20.71 -10.82
N ASP A 44 12.94 -20.22 -9.72
CA ASP A 44 12.68 -18.91 -9.15
C ASP A 44 12.83 -17.83 -10.23
N ILE A 45 11.75 -17.54 -10.95
CA ILE A 45 11.68 -16.36 -11.79
C ILE A 45 11.61 -15.21 -10.79
N ALA A 46 12.73 -14.52 -10.61
CA ALA A 46 12.82 -13.27 -9.87
C ALA A 46 11.56 -12.43 -10.19
N GLY A 47 10.76 -12.16 -9.16
CA GLY A 47 9.37 -11.71 -9.30
C GLY A 47 9.25 -10.60 -10.33
N GLN A 48 8.52 -10.88 -11.42
CA GLN A 48 8.35 -9.92 -12.49
C GLN A 48 7.31 -8.88 -12.07
N PRO A 49 7.45 -7.61 -12.50
CA PRO A 49 6.38 -6.63 -12.32
C PRO A 49 5.09 -7.18 -12.93
N GLY A 50 4.09 -7.34 -12.08
CA GLY A 50 2.77 -7.84 -12.43
C GLY A 50 1.69 -6.91 -11.89
N PHE A 51 0.47 -7.15 -12.36
CA PHE A 51 -0.72 -6.52 -11.84
C PHE A 51 -1.70 -7.58 -11.34
N ARG A 52 -2.58 -7.15 -10.44
CA ARG A 52 -3.77 -7.90 -10.02
C ARG A 52 -4.93 -6.94 -9.93
N LEU A 53 -6.12 -7.37 -10.35
CA LEU A 53 -7.38 -6.67 -10.10
C LEU A 53 -8.49 -7.67 -9.80
N THR A 54 -9.54 -7.19 -9.14
CA THR A 54 -10.82 -7.93 -9.03
C THR A 54 -11.86 -7.17 -9.85
N THR A 55 -12.54 -7.84 -10.77
CA THR A 55 -13.59 -7.21 -11.59
C THR A 55 -14.83 -6.91 -10.75
N GLN A 56 -15.73 -6.06 -11.24
CA GLN A 56 -17.03 -5.84 -10.58
C GLN A 56 -17.84 -7.14 -10.40
N GLU A 57 -17.64 -8.10 -11.30
CA GLU A 57 -18.26 -9.44 -11.27
C GLU A 57 -17.57 -10.40 -10.28
N GLY A 58 -16.50 -9.97 -9.62
CA GLY A 58 -15.76 -10.74 -8.62
C GLY A 58 -14.67 -11.65 -9.18
N SER A 59 -14.43 -11.66 -10.49
CA SER A 59 -13.33 -12.41 -11.10
C SER A 59 -11.98 -11.76 -10.79
N VAL A 60 -10.96 -12.57 -10.50
CA VAL A 60 -9.59 -12.06 -10.29
C VAL A 60 -8.82 -12.19 -11.59
N ILE A 61 -8.24 -11.07 -12.04
CA ILE A 61 -7.36 -11.03 -13.21
C ILE A 61 -5.98 -10.64 -12.73
N MET A 62 -4.97 -11.39 -13.19
CA MET A 62 -3.58 -11.15 -12.89
C MET A 62 -2.71 -11.48 -14.10
N GLY A 63 -1.61 -10.77 -14.24
CA GLY A 63 -0.71 -10.96 -15.35
C GLY A 63 0.53 -10.08 -15.25
N PRO A 64 1.50 -10.26 -16.15
CA PRO A 64 2.66 -9.39 -16.19
C PRO A 64 2.22 -7.96 -16.52
N LEU A 65 2.89 -6.97 -15.92
CA LEU A 65 2.57 -5.56 -16.11
C LEU A 65 2.73 -5.14 -17.58
N SER A 66 3.59 -5.83 -18.33
CA SER A 66 3.76 -5.65 -19.78
C SER A 66 2.53 -5.99 -20.62
N SER A 67 1.54 -6.71 -20.08
CA SER A 67 0.27 -6.98 -20.75
C SER A 67 -0.74 -5.83 -20.62
N VAL A 68 -0.51 -4.86 -19.73
CA VAL A 68 -1.39 -3.70 -19.56
C VAL A 68 -1.09 -2.68 -20.65
N LEU A 69 -2.07 -2.44 -21.52
CA LEU A 69 -1.95 -1.50 -22.63
C LEU A 69 -2.28 -0.06 -22.20
N ALA A 70 -3.29 0.08 -21.33
CA ALA A 70 -3.71 1.36 -20.76
C ALA A 70 -4.48 1.12 -19.46
N VAL A 71 -4.59 2.17 -18.66
CA VAL A 71 -5.48 2.22 -17.50
C VAL A 71 -6.38 3.44 -17.62
N ARG A 72 -7.62 3.29 -17.18
CA ARG A 72 -8.55 4.39 -16.99
C ARG A 72 -8.58 4.69 -15.51
N CYS A 73 -8.23 5.91 -15.15
CA CYS A 73 -8.44 6.42 -13.81
C CYS A 73 -9.79 7.10 -13.73
N GLU A 74 -10.46 7.03 -12.59
CA GLU A 74 -11.50 8.02 -12.31
C GLU A 74 -10.82 9.38 -12.28
N ALA A 75 -11.20 10.26 -13.20
CA ALA A 75 -10.68 11.61 -13.22
C ALA A 75 -11.16 12.31 -11.94
N GLY A 76 -10.33 12.29 -10.90
CA GLY A 76 -10.43 13.19 -9.76
C GLY A 76 -10.08 14.61 -10.20
N MET A 77 -10.83 15.17 -11.15
CA MET A 77 -10.88 16.62 -11.34
C MET A 77 -12.02 17.13 -10.46
N ASP A 78 -11.65 17.80 -9.37
CA ASP A 78 -12.51 18.60 -8.46
C ASP A 78 -13.30 17.89 -7.34
N GLN A 79 -12.96 16.68 -6.92
CA GLN A 79 -13.37 16.22 -5.58
C GLN A 79 -12.27 16.53 -4.56
N GLU A 80 -12.59 17.35 -3.55
CA GLU A 80 -11.77 17.49 -2.34
C GLU A 80 -11.58 16.09 -1.74
N ARG A 81 -10.38 15.53 -1.89
CA ARG A 81 -10.01 14.27 -1.25
C ARG A 81 -10.13 14.43 0.26
N THR A 82 -10.70 13.43 0.92
CA THR A 82 -10.63 13.39 2.38
C THR A 82 -9.16 13.34 2.83
N PRO A 83 -8.84 13.78 4.06
CA PRO A 83 -7.47 13.69 4.57
C PRO A 83 -6.86 12.28 4.45
N LEU A 84 -7.67 11.25 4.67
CA LEU A 84 -7.24 9.85 4.57
C LEU A 84 -6.99 9.41 3.11
N GLN A 85 -7.80 9.89 2.16
CA GLN A 85 -7.59 9.65 0.73
C GLN A 85 -6.32 10.34 0.22
N GLU A 86 -6.09 11.59 0.62
CA GLU A 86 -4.85 12.30 0.28
C GLU A 86 -3.62 11.62 0.91
N LEU A 87 -3.76 11.07 2.12
CA LEU A 87 -2.68 10.33 2.77
C LEU A 87 -2.37 9.02 2.04
N ALA A 88 -3.41 8.26 1.68
CA ALA A 88 -3.28 7.06 0.86
C ALA A 88 -2.62 7.37 -0.49
N TYR A 89 -3.01 8.51 -1.10
CA TYR A 89 -2.40 8.96 -2.34
C TYR A 89 -0.90 9.21 -2.21
N ARG A 90 -0.47 9.87 -1.13
CA ARG A 90 0.93 10.26 -0.91
C ARG A 90 1.84 9.14 -0.49
N LEU A 91 1.30 8.15 0.21
CA LEU A 91 2.06 7.00 0.70
C LEU A 91 2.04 5.82 -0.27
N ASP A 92 1.36 5.96 -1.42
CA ASP A 92 1.06 4.84 -2.32
C ASP A 92 0.43 3.67 -1.55
N GLY A 93 -0.50 4.03 -0.66
CA GLY A 93 -1.14 3.13 0.30
C GLY A 93 -2.59 2.85 -0.05
N GLN A 94 -3.18 1.90 0.67
CA GLN A 94 -4.59 1.54 0.57
C GLN A 94 -5.33 1.89 1.86
N ILE A 95 -6.55 2.41 1.74
CA ILE A 95 -7.42 2.59 2.90
C ILE A 95 -7.97 1.23 3.33
N VAL A 96 -7.72 0.86 4.58
CA VAL A 96 -8.18 -0.39 5.19
C VAL A 96 -8.84 -0.09 6.54
N THR A 97 -9.85 -0.87 6.90
CA THR A 97 -10.47 -0.81 8.23
C THR A 97 -9.84 -1.86 9.13
N VAL A 98 -9.26 -1.43 10.25
CA VAL A 98 -8.65 -2.31 11.26
C VAL A 98 -9.18 -1.89 12.62
N ASP A 99 -9.72 -2.86 13.38
CA ASP A 99 -10.36 -2.64 14.69
C ASP A 99 -11.46 -1.56 14.67
N GLY A 100 -12.19 -1.46 13.56
CA GLY A 100 -13.26 -0.48 13.39
C GLY A 100 -12.80 0.94 13.06
N ALA A 101 -11.49 1.18 12.91
CA ALA A 101 -10.92 2.46 12.49
C ALA A 101 -10.34 2.38 11.08
N GLU A 102 -10.61 3.39 10.26
CA GLU A 102 -9.97 3.53 8.95
C GLU A 102 -8.50 3.91 9.09
N SER A 103 -7.66 3.35 8.24
CA SER A 103 -6.21 3.52 8.25
C SER A 103 -5.65 3.42 6.84
N VAL A 104 -4.52 4.05 6.60
CA VAL A 104 -3.76 3.90 5.36
C VAL A 104 -2.68 2.87 5.59
N ARG A 105 -2.77 1.74 4.89
CA ARG A 105 -1.73 0.71 4.87
C ARG A 105 -0.88 0.85 3.62
N PHE A 106 0.44 0.93 3.77
CA PHE A 106 1.38 1.06 2.65
C PHE A 106 2.60 0.18 2.85
N THR A 107 3.37 -0.04 1.78
CA THR A 107 4.57 -0.88 1.80
C THR A 107 5.81 -0.03 1.59
N TYR A 108 6.82 -0.21 2.46
CA TYR A 108 8.13 0.41 2.30
C TYR A 108 9.22 -0.62 2.59
N ALA A 109 10.21 -0.73 1.70
CA ALA A 109 11.31 -1.69 1.81
C ALA A 109 10.87 -3.15 2.09
N GLY A 110 9.73 -3.57 1.51
CA GLY A 110 9.17 -4.92 1.70
C GLY A 110 8.41 -5.14 3.00
N GLN A 111 8.26 -4.12 3.84
CA GLN A 111 7.50 -4.18 5.09
C GLN A 111 6.22 -3.35 5.00
N GLN A 112 5.17 -3.80 5.70
CA GLN A 112 3.88 -3.10 5.72
C GLN A 112 3.77 -2.19 6.95
N PHE A 113 3.26 -0.99 6.73
CA PHE A 113 3.04 0.01 7.76
C PHE A 113 1.62 0.55 7.68
N GLU A 114 1.15 1.11 8.78
CA GLU A 114 -0.16 1.73 8.92
C GLU A 114 -0.03 3.15 9.47
N VAL A 115 -0.80 4.07 8.90
CA VAL A 115 -1.06 5.40 9.48
C VAL A 115 -2.56 5.57 9.69
N TRP A 116 -2.98 6.03 10.86
CA TRP A 116 -4.39 6.26 11.17
C TRP A 116 -4.58 7.41 12.13
N LEU A 117 -5.82 7.92 12.21
CA LEU A 117 -6.19 8.89 13.23
C LEU A 117 -6.68 8.15 14.47
N GLY A 118 -5.93 8.23 15.56
CA GLY A 118 -6.22 7.55 16.82
C GLY A 118 -6.46 8.51 17.99
N ALA A 119 -7.24 8.06 18.97
CA ALA A 119 -7.43 8.82 20.21
C ALA A 119 -6.21 8.71 21.12
N THR A 120 -5.69 9.85 21.57
CA THR A 120 -4.58 9.95 22.53
C THR A 120 -4.99 10.82 23.73
N LYS A 121 -4.14 10.89 24.75
CA LYS A 121 -4.30 11.85 25.87
C LYS A 121 -4.29 13.33 25.42
N TYR A 122 -3.85 13.61 24.20
CA TYR A 122 -3.79 14.94 23.59
C TYR A 122 -4.86 15.17 22.51
N GLY A 123 -5.89 14.32 22.45
CA GLY A 123 -6.93 14.34 21.41
C GLY A 123 -6.67 13.38 20.26
N LEU A 124 -7.39 13.55 19.15
CA LEU A 124 -7.18 12.78 17.92
C LEU A 124 -5.84 13.16 17.28
N ARG A 125 -4.97 12.16 17.10
CA ARG A 125 -3.62 12.31 16.55
C ARG A 125 -3.37 11.30 15.45
N TRP A 126 -2.53 11.67 14.48
CA TRP A 126 -2.02 10.75 13.49
C TRP A 126 -0.98 9.84 14.13
N LEU A 127 -1.27 8.55 14.11
CA LEU A 127 -0.47 7.47 14.65
C LEU A 127 0.13 6.64 13.53
N PHE A 128 1.34 6.13 13.75
CA PHE A 128 2.08 5.34 12.78
C PHE A 128 2.69 4.10 13.42
N ALA A 129 2.52 2.93 12.78
CA ALA A 129 3.09 1.67 13.24
C ALA A 129 3.38 0.72 12.07
N ALA A 130 4.15 -0.34 12.31
CA ALA A 130 4.10 -1.53 11.47
C ALA A 130 2.67 -2.11 11.48
N ALA A 131 2.24 -2.63 10.32
CA ALA A 131 0.93 -3.24 10.19
C ALA A 131 0.77 -4.39 11.18
N GLY A 132 -0.34 -4.40 11.93
CA GLY A 132 -0.58 -5.39 12.99
C GLY A 132 0.09 -5.09 14.34
N HIS A 133 0.84 -3.99 14.47
CA HIS A 133 1.56 -3.60 15.70
C HIS A 133 1.12 -2.23 16.25
N ARG A 134 -0.19 -1.97 16.27
CA ARG A 134 -0.75 -0.67 16.71
C ARG A 134 -0.41 -0.31 18.16
N GLU A 135 -0.09 -1.28 19.00
CA GLU A 135 0.42 -1.09 20.36
C GLU A 135 1.77 -0.37 20.40
N SER A 136 2.55 -0.45 19.32
CA SER A 136 3.87 0.19 19.16
C SER A 136 3.77 1.51 18.39
N ALA A 137 2.59 2.10 18.32
CA ALA A 137 2.35 3.32 17.55
C ALA A 137 3.18 4.50 18.03
N ILE A 138 3.69 5.26 17.07
CA ILE A 138 4.35 6.53 17.28
C ILE A 138 3.35 7.65 17.00
N ASP A 139 3.26 8.60 17.93
CA ASP A 139 2.55 9.87 17.75
C ASP A 139 3.53 10.93 17.24
N TYR A 140 3.30 11.43 16.02
CA TYR A 140 4.11 12.47 15.42
C TYR A 140 3.74 13.89 15.85
N GLY A 141 2.78 14.03 16.77
CA GLY A 141 2.31 15.33 17.25
C GLY A 141 1.40 16.04 16.25
N TYR A 142 0.95 15.38 15.18
CA TYR A 142 -0.01 15.94 14.24
C TYR A 142 -1.43 15.58 14.67
N GLY A 143 -2.27 16.59 14.88
CA GLY A 143 -3.70 16.45 15.10
C GLY A 143 -4.49 16.24 13.81
N GLU A 144 -5.78 15.97 13.97
CA GLU A 144 -6.73 15.75 12.88
C GLU A 144 -6.73 16.86 11.80
N LYS A 145 -6.53 18.12 12.20
CA LYS A 145 -6.57 19.29 11.30
C LYS A 145 -5.22 19.59 10.63
N ASP A 146 -4.16 18.88 10.98
CA ASP A 146 -2.85 19.17 10.43
C ASP A 146 -2.74 18.72 8.97
N PRO A 147 -1.93 19.41 8.15
CA PRO A 147 -1.80 19.07 6.74
C PRO A 147 -1.24 17.66 6.57
N VAL A 148 -1.98 16.83 5.84
CA VAL A 148 -1.62 15.43 5.53
C VAL A 148 -0.23 15.32 4.89
N ASP A 149 0.17 16.34 4.12
CA ASP A 149 1.52 16.48 3.56
C ASP A 149 2.63 16.36 4.60
N GLN A 150 2.41 16.95 5.80
CA GLN A 150 3.39 16.91 6.87
C GLN A 150 3.42 15.54 7.53
N VAL A 151 2.24 14.91 7.72
CA VAL A 151 2.11 13.55 8.25
C VAL A 151 2.84 12.55 7.34
N ALA A 152 2.57 12.58 6.03
CA ALA A 152 3.21 11.71 5.06
C ALA A 152 4.73 11.90 5.01
N ARG A 153 5.20 13.17 5.05
CA ARG A 153 6.63 13.47 5.08
C ARG A 153 7.30 12.98 6.35
N ALA A 154 6.67 13.12 7.51
CA ALA A 154 7.21 12.65 8.78
C ALA A 154 7.36 11.12 8.76
N ALA A 155 6.31 10.39 8.40
CA ALA A 155 6.34 8.93 8.30
C ALA A 155 7.46 8.45 7.35
N MET A 156 7.57 9.05 6.17
CA MET A 156 8.60 8.67 5.20
C MET A 156 10.01 9.10 5.62
N SER A 157 10.17 10.20 6.35
CA SER A 157 11.46 10.65 6.86
C SER A 157 12.02 9.68 7.91
N GLU A 158 11.18 9.21 8.81
CA GLU A 158 11.57 8.22 9.84
C GLU A 158 11.94 6.87 9.23
N LEU A 159 11.15 6.39 8.28
CA LEU A 159 11.45 5.16 7.55
C LEU A 159 12.79 5.26 6.80
N LYS A 160 13.10 6.42 6.21
CA LYS A 160 14.40 6.69 5.57
C LYS A 160 15.55 6.80 6.57
N ALA A 161 15.28 7.27 7.78
CA ALA A 161 16.25 7.31 8.87
C ALA A 161 16.52 5.93 9.50
N GLY A 162 15.81 4.88 9.05
CA GLY A 162 15.95 3.51 9.54
C GLY A 162 15.08 3.21 10.76
N MET A 163 14.13 4.08 11.10
CA MET A 163 13.18 3.82 12.17
C MET A 163 12.10 2.83 11.69
N HIS A 164 11.92 1.75 12.45
CA HIS A 164 10.89 0.74 12.18
C HIS A 164 10.00 0.65 13.41
N PRO A 165 8.81 1.28 13.42
CA PRO A 165 7.91 1.18 14.56
C PRO A 165 7.32 -0.21 14.63
N GLY A 166 7.76 -0.99 15.60
CA GLY A 166 7.40 -2.39 15.78
C GLY A 166 8.50 -3.11 16.55
N PRO A 167 8.32 -4.40 16.89
CA PRO A 167 9.37 -5.16 17.53
C PRO A 167 10.58 -5.23 16.59
N THR A 168 11.71 -4.70 17.04
CA THR A 168 13.01 -4.92 16.40
C THR A 168 13.18 -6.43 16.26
N GLN A 169 13.17 -6.95 15.03
CA GLN A 169 13.63 -8.33 14.82
C GLN A 169 15.07 -8.39 15.31
N ALA A 170 15.27 -9.03 16.46
CA ALA A 170 16.60 -9.41 16.90
C ALA A 170 17.23 -10.23 15.77
N PRO A 171 18.51 -10.01 15.41
CA PRO A 171 19.15 -10.85 14.41
C PRO A 171 19.11 -12.30 14.89
N GLU A 172 18.40 -13.16 14.15
CA GLU A 172 18.48 -14.61 14.29
C GLU A 172 19.93 -15.02 14.04
N GLY A 173 20.69 -15.26 15.10
CA GLY A 173 22.10 -15.61 14.93
C GLY A 173 22.91 -15.63 16.21
N SER A 174 22.47 -16.37 17.22
CA SER A 174 23.37 -16.90 18.27
C SER A 174 22.72 -18.11 18.93
N ALA A 175 22.92 -19.28 18.31
CA ALA A 175 22.71 -20.55 19.00
C ALA A 175 23.77 -20.68 20.11
N PRO A 176 23.41 -20.95 21.37
CA PRO A 176 24.39 -21.35 22.37
C PRO A 176 24.72 -22.82 22.15
N THR A 177 25.96 -23.09 21.73
CA THR A 177 26.58 -24.39 21.97
C THR A 177 26.75 -24.59 23.47
N SER A 178 26.11 -25.62 24.01
CA SER A 178 26.53 -26.30 25.24
C SER A 178 26.49 -27.80 25.00
#